data_AF-X1JQH4-F1
#
_entry.id   AF-X1JQH4-F1
#
_cell.length_a   1.000
_cell.length_b   1.000
_cell.length_c   1.000
_cell.angle_alpha   90.00
_cell.angle_beta   90.00
_cell.angle_gamma   90.00
#
_symmetry.space_group_name_H-M   'P 1'
#
loop_
_entity.id
_entity.type
_entity.pdbx_description
1 polymer ?
#
loop_
_entity_poly.entity_id
_entity_poly.type
_entity_poly.pdbx_seq_one_letter_code
_entity_poly.pdbx_strand_id
1 'polypeptide(L)'
;MQLWVTATNPNPADEATDVCRKVVLSWAPGEYADKHDVYFGTDFNDVNDANNLDPRGPGEMYRAQQYANSYPVPETLDFGQTYYWRIDEVNAPPDEDTIFKG
;
A
#
# COMPACT_ATOMS: atom_id res chain seq x y z
N MET A 1 5.33 12.25 19.18
CA MET A 1 5.24 10.79 18.94
C MET A 1 4.09 10.65 17.94
N GLN A 2 4.39 10.54 16.64
CA GLN A 2 3.34 10.38 15.63
C GLN A 2 2.90 8.92 15.71
N LEU A 3 1.65 8.67 16.09
CA LEU A 3 1.04 7.35 15.95
C LEU A 3 0.96 7.10 14.44
N TRP A 4 1.68 6.10 13.93
CA TRP A 4 1.49 5.66 12.55
C TRP A 4 0.07 5.10 12.46
N VAL A 5 -0.78 5.80 11.72
CA VAL A 5 -2.09 5.29 11.34
C VAL A 5 -1.86 4.43 10.12
N THR A 6 -2.21 3.16 10.22
CA THR A 6 -1.97 2.15 9.18
C THR A 6 -3.23 1.91 8.37
N ALA A 7 -3.08 1.55 7.10
CA ALA A 7 -4.17 1.04 6.28
C ALA A 7 -4.83 -0.18 6.96
N THR A 8 -6.15 -0.30 6.82
CA THR A 8 -6.93 -1.41 7.39
C THR A 8 -7.91 -1.98 6.38
N ASN A 9 -8.66 -3.02 6.74
CA ASN A 9 -9.66 -3.67 5.88
C ASN A 9 -9.15 -3.98 4.46
N PRO A 10 -8.01 -4.66 4.31
CA PRO A 10 -7.45 -5.00 3.01
C PRO A 10 -8.39 -5.94 2.24
N ASN A 11 -8.51 -5.71 0.94
CA ASN A 11 -9.20 -6.59 0.00
C ASN A 11 -8.41 -6.66 -1.32
N PRO A 12 -7.92 -7.85 -1.74
CA PRO A 12 -8.05 -9.15 -1.06
C PRO A 12 -7.42 -9.17 0.34
N ALA A 13 -8.09 -9.83 1.29
CA ALA A 13 -7.59 -9.95 2.65
C ALA A 13 -6.33 -10.84 2.70
N ASP A 14 -5.62 -10.78 3.83
CA ASP A 14 -4.54 -11.73 4.10
C ASP A 14 -5.06 -13.18 3.99
N GLU A 15 -4.21 -14.06 3.46
CA GLU A 15 -4.51 -15.47 3.16
C GLU A 15 -5.69 -15.72 2.20
N ALA A 16 -6.20 -14.69 1.50
CA ALA A 16 -7.30 -14.87 0.55
C ALA A 16 -6.92 -15.85 -0.59
N THR A 17 -7.74 -16.88 -0.78
CA THR A 17 -7.65 -17.82 -1.91
C THR A 17 -8.67 -17.50 -2.98
N ASP A 18 -8.55 -18.13 -4.16
CA ASP A 18 -9.46 -17.96 -5.30
C ASP A 18 -9.65 -16.50 -5.74
N VAL A 19 -8.62 -15.68 -5.56
CA VAL A 19 -8.59 -14.28 -5.98
C VAL A 19 -8.60 -14.20 -7.51
N CYS A 20 -9.42 -13.29 -8.05
CA CYS A 20 -9.46 -13.03 -9.48
C CYS A 20 -8.07 -12.62 -10.00
N ARG A 21 -7.63 -13.20 -11.12
CA ARG A 21 -6.34 -12.90 -11.75
C ARG A 21 -6.19 -11.45 -12.22
N LYS A 22 -7.31 -10.77 -12.44
CA LYS A 22 -7.37 -9.31 -12.63
C LYS A 22 -7.83 -8.70 -11.33
N VAL A 23 -6.86 -8.51 -10.43
CA VAL A 23 -7.12 -8.05 -9.06
C VAL A 23 -7.11 -6.52 -8.98
N VAL A 24 -8.00 -6.00 -8.16
CA VAL A 24 -7.93 -4.62 -7.67
C VAL A 24 -7.69 -4.72 -6.17
N LEU A 25 -6.55 -4.22 -5.72
CA LEU A 25 -6.25 -4.07 -4.30
C LEU A 25 -7.05 -2.89 -3.77
N SER A 26 -7.58 -2.99 -2.56
CA SER A 26 -8.35 -1.94 -1.91
C SER A 26 -8.17 -2.02 -0.40
N TRP A 27 -8.24 -0.87 0.26
CA TRP A 27 -8.04 -0.75 1.70
C TRP A 27 -8.89 0.38 2.26
N ALA A 28 -9.05 0.42 3.57
CA ALA A 28 -9.49 1.59 4.30
C ALA A 28 -8.25 2.43 4.69
N PRO A 29 -8.26 3.75 4.42
CA PRO A 29 -7.13 4.60 4.72
C PRO A 29 -6.97 4.81 6.23
N GLY A 30 -5.75 5.05 6.68
CA GLY A 30 -5.47 5.56 8.02
C GLY A 30 -6.13 6.94 8.26
N GLU A 31 -6.40 7.29 9.52
CA GLU A 31 -7.14 8.51 9.91
C GLU A 31 -6.60 9.82 9.30
N TYR A 32 -5.28 9.90 9.09
CA TYR A 32 -4.61 11.10 8.59
C TYR A 32 -3.90 10.90 7.25
N ALA A 33 -4.16 9.78 6.57
CA ALA A 33 -3.55 9.47 5.29
C ALA A 33 -4.08 10.38 4.18
N ASP A 34 -3.17 11.03 3.45
CA ASP A 34 -3.43 11.76 2.21
C ASP A 34 -3.13 10.88 0.98
N LYS A 35 -2.11 10.02 1.11
CA LYS A 35 -1.64 9.16 0.03
C LYS A 35 -1.21 7.81 0.57
N HIS A 36 -1.04 6.88 -0.36
CA HIS A 36 -0.77 5.47 -0.10
C HIS A 36 0.35 4.99 -1.01
N ASP A 37 1.46 4.57 -0.44
CA ASP A 37 2.52 3.90 -1.20
C ASP A 37 2.19 2.41 -1.30
N VAL A 38 2.02 1.94 -2.54
CA VAL A 38 1.58 0.57 -2.84
C VAL A 38 2.79 -0.30 -3.13
N TYR A 39 2.89 -1.43 -2.43
CA TYR A 39 3.88 -2.45 -2.64
C TYR A 39 3.20 -3.76 -3.05
N PHE A 40 3.73 -4.45 -4.07
CA PHE A 40 3.16 -5.70 -4.58
C PHE A 40 4.26 -6.60 -5.12
N GLY A 41 4.23 -7.91 -4.84
CA GLY A 41 5.27 -8.83 -5.29
C GLY A 41 4.96 -10.31 -5.02
N THR A 42 5.93 -11.17 -5.32
CA THR A 42 5.83 -12.63 -5.10
C THR A 42 6.74 -13.14 -3.98
N ASP A 43 7.63 -12.30 -3.46
CA ASP A 43 8.45 -12.60 -2.28
C ASP A 43 8.00 -11.73 -1.11
N PHE A 44 7.76 -12.37 0.03
CA PHE A 44 7.28 -11.69 1.23
C PHE A 44 8.31 -10.70 1.78
N ASN A 45 9.58 -11.12 1.88
CA ASN A 45 10.62 -10.30 2.47
C ASN A 45 10.92 -9.08 1.60
N ASP A 46 10.95 -9.27 0.27
CA ASP A 46 11.14 -8.15 -0.66
C ASP A 46 10.02 -7.12 -0.51
N VAL A 47 8.76 -7.56 -0.39
CA VAL A 47 7.63 -6.64 -0.19
C VAL A 47 7.69 -5.99 1.19
N ASN A 48 8.05 -6.75 2.23
CA ASN A 48 8.14 -6.27 3.61
C ASN A 48 9.30 -5.29 3.85
N ASP A 49 10.41 -5.42 3.14
CA ASP A 49 11.60 -4.61 3.36
C ASP A 49 11.73 -3.46 2.35
N ALA A 50 10.86 -3.43 1.32
CA ALA A 50 10.84 -2.37 0.32
C ALA A 50 10.48 -1.00 0.92
N ASN A 51 11.00 0.05 0.28
CA ASN A 51 10.69 1.46 0.55
C ASN A 51 10.50 2.22 -0.77
N ASN A 52 10.02 3.46 -0.69
CA ASN A 52 9.74 4.32 -1.86
C ASN A 52 10.94 5.18 -2.32
N LEU A 53 12.13 5.01 -1.73
CA LEU A 53 13.29 5.90 -1.94
C LEU A 53 14.21 5.48 -3.10
N ASP A 54 14.11 4.25 -3.60
CA ASP A 54 14.88 3.80 -4.76
C ASP A 54 14.02 2.97 -5.73
N PRO A 55 13.39 3.60 -6.74
CA PRO A 55 12.53 2.89 -7.68
C PRO A 55 13.30 1.99 -8.67
N ARG A 56 14.63 1.82 -8.54
CA ARG A 56 15.47 1.11 -9.53
C ARG A 56 16.55 0.18 -8.93
N GLY A 57 16.48 -0.15 -7.65
CA GLY A 57 17.30 -1.21 -7.04
C GLY A 57 16.68 -2.61 -7.20
N PRO A 58 17.44 -3.70 -7.04
CA PRO A 58 16.94 -5.08 -7.16
C PRO A 58 15.91 -5.36 -6.04
N GLY A 59 14.63 -5.15 -6.34
CA GLY A 59 13.55 -5.11 -5.35
C GLY A 59 12.39 -4.24 -5.81
N GLU A 60 11.87 -4.51 -7.02
CA GLU A 60 10.81 -3.73 -7.71
C GLU A 60 9.44 -3.81 -7.02
N MET A 61 9.34 -3.87 -5.69
CA MET A 61 8.07 -4.09 -5.02
C MET A 61 7.22 -2.83 -4.94
N TYR A 62 7.84 -1.64 -4.88
CA TYR A 62 7.12 -0.36 -4.95
C TYR A 62 6.47 -0.20 -6.34
N ARG A 63 5.17 0.02 -6.36
CA ARG A 63 4.37 0.13 -7.59
C ARG A 63 4.01 1.57 -7.90
N ALA A 64 3.42 2.26 -6.92
CA ALA A 64 2.91 3.61 -7.11
C ALA A 64 2.58 4.27 -5.78
N GLN A 65 2.54 5.59 -5.80
CA GLN A 65 1.81 6.38 -4.80
C GLN A 65 0.40 6.63 -5.33
N GLN A 66 -0.61 6.37 -4.51
CA GLN A 66 -2.03 6.53 -4.82
C GLN A 66 -2.67 7.60 -3.94
N TYR A 67 -3.58 8.38 -4.53
CA TYR A 67 -4.56 9.18 -3.78
C TYR A 67 -5.86 8.40 -3.52
N ALA A 68 -6.14 7.39 -4.34
CA ALA A 68 -7.29 6.54 -4.16
C ALA A 68 -6.97 5.37 -3.22
N ASN A 69 -7.98 4.87 -2.53
CA ASN A 69 -7.85 3.73 -1.61
C ASN A 69 -7.89 2.38 -2.37
N SER A 70 -7.41 2.37 -3.61
CA SER A 70 -7.41 1.20 -4.48
C SER A 70 -6.32 1.26 -5.54
N TYR A 71 -5.83 0.09 -5.94
CA TYR A 71 -4.83 -0.07 -6.98
C TYR A 71 -5.17 -1.25 -7.91
N PRO A 72 -5.47 -1.02 -9.20
CA PRO A 72 -5.61 -2.10 -10.17
C PRO A 72 -4.22 -2.63 -10.52
N VAL A 73 -3.97 -3.90 -10.20
CA VAL A 73 -2.69 -4.53 -10.57
C VAL A 73 -2.65 -4.68 -12.10
N PRO A 74 -1.65 -4.09 -12.79
CA PRO A 74 -1.62 -4.08 -14.25
C PRO A 74 -1.35 -5.47 -14.82
N GLU A 75 -0.56 -6.28 -14.12
CA GLU A 75 -0.25 -7.65 -14.50
C GLU A 75 -1.45 -8.58 -14.35
N THR A 76 -1.44 -9.68 -15.08
CA THR A 76 -2.38 -10.79 -14.83
C THR A 76 -1.69 -11.76 -13.89
N LEU A 77 -2.29 -12.06 -12.74
CA LEU A 77 -1.70 -12.97 -11.76
C LEU A 77 -1.64 -14.40 -12.29
N ASP A 78 -0.70 -15.21 -11.82
CA ASP A 78 -0.59 -16.62 -12.16
C ASP A 78 -1.39 -17.51 -11.20
N PHE A 79 -1.89 -18.64 -11.70
CA PHE A 79 -2.61 -19.60 -10.87
C PHE A 79 -1.66 -20.32 -9.93
N GLY A 80 -2.11 -20.57 -8.69
CA GLY A 80 -1.32 -21.28 -7.68
C GLY A 80 -0.09 -20.51 -7.17
N GLN A 81 0.06 -19.25 -7.56
CA GLN A 81 1.12 -18.37 -7.08
C GLN A 81 0.60 -17.52 -5.91
N THR A 82 1.40 -17.42 -4.85
CA THR A 82 1.16 -16.48 -3.75
C THR A 82 1.71 -15.11 -4.11
N TYR A 83 0.93 -14.08 -3.84
CA TYR A 83 1.32 -12.68 -3.99
C TYR A 83 1.20 -11.97 -2.65
N TYR A 84 2.11 -11.04 -2.40
CA TYR A 84 2.17 -10.23 -1.20
C TYR A 84 1.98 -8.78 -1.58
N TRP A 85 1.29 -8.03 -0.72
CA TRP A 85 1.09 -6.62 -0.92
C TRP A 85 1.01 -5.88 0.40
N ARG A 86 1.40 -4.61 0.39
CA ARG A 86 1.42 -3.72 1.55
C ARG A 86 1.05 -2.33 1.12
N ILE A 87 0.44 -1.58 2.03
CA ILE A 87 0.16 -0.17 1.89
C ILE A 87 0.86 0.57 3.03
N ASP A 88 1.72 1.52 2.66
CA ASP A 88 2.28 2.46 3.61
C ASP A 88 1.54 3.80 3.51
N GLU A 89 1.05 4.28 4.65
CA GLU A 89 0.27 5.53 4.72
C GLU A 89 1.18 6.75 4.77
N VAL A 90 0.89 7.73 3.91
CA VAL A 90 1.57 9.01 3.83
C VAL A 90 0.61 10.10 4.29
N ASN A 91 0.92 10.74 5.41
CA ASN A 91 0.07 11.79 5.96
C ASN A 91 0.10 13.07 5.12
N ALA A 92 -1.00 13.84 5.18
CA ALA A 92 -1.01 15.21 4.71
C ALA A 92 0.08 16.04 5.44
N PRO A 93 0.67 17.05 4.78
CA PRO A 93 1.39 18.08 5.53
C PRO A 93 0.43 18.69 6.55
N PRO A 94 0.89 19.04 7.77
CA PRO A 94 0.03 19.71 8.73
C PRO A 94 -0.53 20.99 8.11
N ASP A 95 -1.85 21.17 8.18
CA ASP A 95 -2.52 22.34 7.64
C ASP A 95 -1.84 23.61 8.19
N GLU A 96 -1.31 24.46 7.31
CA GLU A 96 -0.61 25.69 7.72
C GLU A 96 -1.54 26.69 8.45
N ASP A 97 -2.86 26.45 8.39
CA ASP A 97 -3.91 27.23 9.04
C ASP A 97 -4.36 26.68 10.41
N THR A 98 -3.81 25.56 10.89
CA THR A 98 -4.14 25.06 12.24
C THR A 98 -3.37 25.87 13.30
N ILE A 99 -3.96 27.00 13.70
CA ILE A 99 -3.51 27.75 14.87
C ILE A 99 -3.93 26.98 16.12
N PHE A 100 -2.98 26.28 16.76
CA PHE A 100 -3.18 25.78 18.11
C PHE A 100 -3.19 26.96 19.10
N LYS A 101 -4.37 27.35 19.58
CA LYS A 101 -4.49 28.28 20.71
C LYS A 101 -4.40 27.46 22.01
N GLY A 102 -3.40 27.77 22.82
CA GLY A 102 -3.27 27.27 24.20
C GLY A 102 -4.23 27.94 25.17
#